data_AF-A0A1S2I828-F1
#
_entry.id   AF-A0A1S2I828-F1
#
_cell.length_a   1.000
_cell.length_b   1.000
_cell.length_c   1.000
_cell.angle_alpha   90.00
_cell.angle_beta   90.00
_cell.angle_gamma   90.00
#
_symmetry.space_group_name_H-M   'P 1'
#
loop_
_entity.id
_entity.type
_entity.pdbx_description
1 polymer ?
#
loop_
_entity_poly.entity_id
_entity_poly.type
_entity_poly.pdbx_seq_one_letter_code
_entity_poly.pdbx_strand_id
1 'polypeptide(L)'
;MSTQTTHEPVALWFERDLPARLVWSCRRWRVSDTPTELRVEPAVTPAFITHPPRRFVGWRFQATDDDGTTHMFEVVLGTDGGWVLGRVYD
;
A
#
# COMPACT_ATOMS: atom_id res chain seq x y z
N MET A 1 -9.50 -8.39 -14.76
CA MET A 1 -8.75 -7.83 -13.63
C MET A 1 -7.47 -7.21 -14.17
N SER A 2 -7.45 -5.90 -14.33
CA SER A 2 -6.26 -5.18 -14.80
C SER A 2 -5.41 -4.83 -13.58
N THR A 3 -4.16 -5.26 -13.57
CA THR A 3 -3.20 -4.88 -12.54
C THR A 3 -2.28 -3.82 -13.11
N GLN A 4 -2.35 -2.60 -12.58
CA GLN A 4 -1.39 -1.56 -12.94
C GLN A 4 -0.35 -1.44 -11.83
N THR A 5 0.91 -1.68 -12.17
CA THR A 5 2.04 -1.44 -11.26
C THR A 5 2.67 -0.10 -11.66
N THR A 6 2.55 0.92 -10.82
CA THR A 6 3.01 2.27 -11.13
C THR A 6 3.67 2.87 -9.89
N HIS A 7 4.96 3.20 -9.94
CA HIS A 7 5.66 3.93 -8.87
C HIS A 7 5.30 5.43 -8.87
N GLU A 8 4.01 5.75 -8.87
CA GLU A 8 3.50 7.11 -8.79
C GLU A 8 3.50 7.59 -7.33
N PRO A 9 4.02 8.80 -7.02
CA PRO A 9 3.90 9.37 -5.69
C PRO A 9 2.44 9.52 -5.27
N VAL A 10 2.13 9.09 -4.05
CA VAL A 10 0.80 9.27 -3.45
C VAL A 10 0.93 9.87 -2.07
N ALA A 11 -0.15 10.48 -1.59
CA ALA A 11 -0.23 10.95 -0.22
C ALA A 11 -1.16 10.02 0.58
N LEU A 12 -0.65 9.49 1.68
CA LEU A 12 -1.36 8.57 2.58
C LEU A 12 -1.45 9.20 3.96
N TRP A 13 -2.67 9.34 4.48
CA TRP A 13 -2.94 9.86 5.81
C TRP A 13 -3.30 8.73 6.77
N PHE A 14 -2.82 8.89 8.00
CA PHE A 14 -2.99 7.92 9.07
C PHE A 14 -3.93 8.45 10.15
N GLU A 15 -4.78 7.58 10.66
CA GLU A 15 -5.54 7.79 11.90
C GLU A 15 -5.25 6.59 12.81
N ARG A 16 -4.76 6.84 14.03
CA ARG A 16 -4.36 5.78 14.99
C ARG A 16 -3.41 4.74 14.37
N ASP A 17 -2.38 5.23 13.68
CA ASP A 17 -1.34 4.42 13.02
C ASP A 17 -1.83 3.50 11.88
N LEU A 18 -3.09 3.64 11.45
CA LEU A 18 -3.64 2.93 10.31
C LEU A 18 -3.95 3.88 9.14
N PRO A 19 -3.74 3.44 7.89
CA PRO A 19 -4.22 4.16 6.72
C PRO A 19 -5.72 4.50 6.84
N ALA A 20 -6.05 5.77 6.63
CA ALA A 20 -7.43 6.26 6.68
C ALA A 20 -7.84 6.96 5.38
N ARG A 21 -6.91 7.63 4.70
CA ARG A 21 -7.20 8.38 3.47
C ARG A 21 -6.02 8.33 2.50
N LEU A 22 -6.31 8.29 1.21
CA LEU A 22 -5.35 8.30 0.13
C LEU A 22 -5.71 9.41 -0.87
N VAL A 23 -4.70 10.11 -1.39
CA VAL A 23 -4.84 10.95 -2.58
C VAL A 23 -4.00 10.35 -3.70
N TRP A 24 -4.67 9.98 -4.79
CA TRP A 24 -4.07 9.38 -5.98
C TRP A 24 -4.87 9.78 -7.22
N SER A 25 -4.18 10.10 -8.32
CA SER A 25 -4.79 10.52 -9.59
C SER A 25 -5.82 11.66 -9.43
N CYS A 26 -5.47 12.68 -8.64
CA CYS A 26 -6.33 13.83 -8.31
C CYS A 26 -7.66 13.49 -7.62
N ARG A 27 -7.84 12.25 -7.13
CA ARG A 27 -9.01 11.80 -6.39
C ARG A 27 -8.67 11.57 -4.92
N ARG A 28 -9.67 11.77 -4.06
CA ARG A 28 -9.61 11.44 -2.63
C ARG A 28 -10.30 10.11 -2.41
N TRP A 29 -9.64 9.25 -1.66
CA TRP A 29 -10.10 7.91 -1.34
C TRP A 29 -10.16 7.76 0.17
N ARG A 30 -11.28 7.27 0.69
CA ARG A 30 -11.45 6.94 2.10
C ARG A 30 -11.31 5.43 2.27
N VAL A 31 -10.43 5.00 3.16
CA VAL A 31 -10.28 3.59 3.51
C VAL A 31 -11.62 3.05 4.02
N SER A 32 -12.08 1.95 3.43
CA SER A 32 -13.40 1.36 3.70
C SER A 32 -13.34 -0.06 4.26
N ASP A 33 -12.14 -0.62 4.46
CA ASP A 33 -11.90 -1.89 5.14
C ASP A 33 -10.87 -1.76 6.28
N THR A 34 -10.30 -2.89 6.73
CA THR A 34 -9.18 -2.93 7.68
C THR A 34 -7.85 -3.05 6.94
N PRO A 35 -6.98 -2.02 7.00
CA PRO A 35 -5.67 -2.08 6.35
C PRO A 35 -4.82 -3.25 6.83
N THR A 36 -4.16 -3.91 5.89
CA THR A 36 -3.25 -5.02 6.13
C THR A 36 -1.82 -4.60 5.80
N GLU A 37 -0.88 -4.87 6.71
CA GLU A 37 0.54 -4.60 6.47
C GLU A 37 1.09 -5.50 5.36
N LEU A 38 1.71 -4.89 4.36
CA LEU A 38 2.52 -5.59 3.37
C LEU A 38 3.92 -5.82 3.95
N ARG A 39 4.31 -7.09 4.04
CA ARG A 39 5.66 -7.48 4.43
C ARG A 39 6.29 -8.38 3.38
N VAL A 40 7.57 -8.17 3.11
CA VAL A 40 8.36 -8.98 2.17
C VAL A 40 9.51 -9.67 2.89
N GLU A 41 9.89 -10.82 2.39
CA GLU A 41 11.14 -11.47 2.80
C GLU A 41 12.35 -10.70 2.24
N PRO A 42 13.49 -10.71 2.95
CA PRO A 42 14.71 -10.11 2.45
C PRO A 42 15.13 -10.78 1.14
N ALA A 43 15.58 -9.98 0.17
CA ALA A 43 16.07 -10.48 -1.12
C ALA A 43 17.27 -11.44 -0.98
N VAL A 44 18.03 -11.31 0.11
CA VAL A 44 19.13 -12.21 0.46
C VAL A 44 18.93 -12.70 1.88
N THR A 45 18.75 -14.02 2.02
CA THR A 45 18.68 -14.70 3.30
C THR A 45 19.84 -15.69 3.40
N PRO A 46 20.73 -15.60 4.40
CA PRO A 46 21.78 -16.59 4.63
C PRO A 46 21.19 -18.00 4.73
N ALA A 47 21.87 -19.01 4.15
CA ALA A 47 21.36 -20.37 4.03
C ALA A 47 20.97 -21.06 5.36
N PHE A 48 21.50 -20.57 6.48
CA PHE A 48 21.22 -21.09 7.82
C PHE A 48 19.98 -20.45 8.49
N ILE A 49 19.37 -19.43 7.87
CA ILE A 49 18.15 -18.80 8.39
C ILE A 49 16.94 -19.45 7.73
N THR A 50 16.23 -20.28 8.50
CA THR A 50 14.99 -20.95 8.04
C THR A 50 13.75 -20.06 8.16
N HIS A 51 13.84 -18.97 8.91
CA HIS A 51 12.74 -18.03 9.17
C HIS A 51 13.23 -16.58 9.10
N PRO A 52 13.48 -16.03 7.90
CA PRO A 52 13.93 -14.66 7.77
C PRO A 52 12.87 -13.68 8.28
N PRO A 53 13.27 -12.63 9.02
CA PRO A 53 12.34 -11.60 9.47
C PRO A 53 11.77 -10.87 8.25
N ARG A 54 10.45 -10.79 8.17
CA ARG A 54 9.77 -10.07 7.08
C ARG A 54 9.79 -8.57 7.34
N ARG A 55 10.26 -7.79 6.38
CA ARG A 55 10.33 -6.32 6.47
C ARG A 55 9.00 -5.71 6.05
N PHE A 56 8.49 -4.76 6.85
CA PHE A 56 7.37 -3.91 6.45
C PHE A 56 7.75 -3.07 5.22
N VAL A 57 6.90 -3.10 4.20
CA VAL A 57 7.09 -2.32 2.97
C VAL A 57 5.90 -1.43 2.63
N GLY A 58 4.77 -1.57 3.31
CA GLY A 58 3.61 -0.73 3.06
C GLY A 58 2.29 -1.34 3.49
N TRP A 59 1.23 -0.95 2.82
CA TRP A 59 -0.14 -1.27 3.19
C TRP A 59 -0.95 -1.77 2.01
N ARG A 60 -1.87 -2.68 2.29
CA ARG A 60 -2.98 -3.04 1.41
C ARG A 60 -4.29 -2.65 2.09
N PHE A 61 -5.18 -1.99 1.37
CA PHE A 61 -6.51 -1.63 1.87
C PHE A 61 -7.47 -1.38 0.72
N GLN A 62 -8.75 -1.57 0.99
CA GLN A 62 -9.83 -1.08 0.14
C GLN A 62 -10.09 0.40 0.45
N ALA A 63 -10.31 1.20 -0.59
CA ALA A 63 -10.77 2.56 -0.41
C ALA A 63 -11.82 2.95 -1.45
N THR A 64 -12.70 3.85 -1.05
CA THR A 64 -13.84 4.33 -1.83
C THR A 64 -13.73 5.83 -2.02
N ASP A 65 -13.95 6.31 -3.25
CA ASP A 65 -13.97 7.75 -3.56
C ASP A 65 -15.34 8.39 -3.32
N ASP A 66 -15.43 9.71 -3.54
CA ASP A 66 -16.66 10.47 -3.35
C ASP A 66 -17.78 10.12 -4.37
N ASP A 67 -17.43 9.48 -5.49
CA ASP A 67 -18.38 8.99 -6.51
C ASP A 67 -18.90 7.56 -6.17
N GLY A 68 -18.38 6.94 -5.12
CA GLY A 68 -18.69 5.56 -4.72
C GLY A 68 -17.84 4.49 -5.42
N THR A 69 -16.86 4.89 -6.23
CA THR A 69 -15.92 3.94 -6.86
C THR A 69 -15.03 3.33 -5.79
N THR A 70 -14.89 2.00 -5.82
CA THR A 70 -14.10 1.27 -4.83
C THR A 70 -12.98 0.50 -5.50
N HIS A 71 -11.78 0.59 -4.95
CA HIS A 71 -10.60 -0.16 -5.40
C HIS A 71 -9.84 -0.74 -4.21
N MET A 72 -9.10 -1.81 -4.47
CA MET A 72 -8.06 -2.29 -3.56
C MET A 72 -6.73 -1.64 -3.95
N PHE A 73 -6.06 -1.03 -2.99
CA PHE A 73 -4.76 -0.38 -3.16
C PHE A 73 -3.67 -1.16 -2.44
N GLU A 74 -2.52 -1.28 -3.09
CA GLU A 74 -1.24 -1.51 -2.42
C GLU A 74 -0.43 -0.23 -2.51
N VAL A 75 -0.02 0.30 -1.37
CA VAL A 75 0.82 1.50 -1.27
C VAL A 75 2.09 1.12 -0.54
N VAL A 76 3.25 1.41 -1.12
CA VAL A 76 4.55 1.00 -0.58
C VAL A 76 5.42 2.20 -0.23
N LEU A 77 6.31 2.00 0.74
CA LEU A 77 7.29 2.99 1.14
C LEU A 77 8.41 3.03 0.10
N GLY A 78 8.56 4.18 -0.57
CA GLY A 78 9.64 4.48 -1.51
C GLY A 78 11.00 4.57 -0.82
N THR A 79 12.06 4.60 -1.63
CA THR A 79 13.45 4.69 -1.13
C THR A 79 13.76 6.05 -0.49
N ASP A 80 12.99 7.07 -0.83
CA ASP A 80 13.06 8.43 -0.26
C ASP A 80 12.22 8.60 1.02
N GLY A 81 11.54 7.54 1.46
CA GLY A 81 10.62 7.57 2.60
C GLY A 81 9.23 8.12 2.28
N GLY A 82 8.95 8.45 1.01
CA GLY A 82 7.61 8.81 0.55
C GLY A 82 6.73 7.57 0.31
N TRP A 83 5.43 7.78 0.16
CA TRP A 83 4.51 6.72 -0.26
C TRP A 83 4.38 6.72 -1.78
N VAL A 84 4.47 5.54 -2.39
CA VAL A 84 4.23 5.35 -3.82
C VAL A 84 3.16 4.30 -4.02
N LEU A 85 2.37 4.46 -5.08
CA LEU A 85 1.46 3.42 -5.50
C LEU A 85 2.29 2.15 -5.84
N GLY A 86 1.82 1.01 -5.37
CA GLY A 86 2.36 -0.29 -5.72
C GLY A 86 1.48 -0.93 -6.78
N ARG A 87 0.22 -1.20 -6.41
CA ARG A 87 -0.79 -1.80 -7.28
C ARG A 87 -2.17 -1.23 -6.97
N VAL A 88 -3.02 -1.22 -7.98
CA VAL A 88 -4.46 -0.94 -7.85
C VAL A 88 -5.25 -2.05 -8.53
N TYR A 89 -6.37 -2.44 -7.93
CA TYR A 89 -7.28 -3.47 -8.43
C TYR A 89 -8.72 -2.95 -8.40
N ASP A 90 -9.47 -3.28 -9.45
CA ASP A 90 -10.93 -3.05 -9.56
C ASP A 90 -11.75 -4.07 -8.77
#